data_AF-A0A0M9DU64-F1
#
_entry.id   AF-A0A0M9DU64-F1
#
_cell.length_a   1.000
_cell.length_b   1.000
_cell.length_c   1.000
_cell.angle_alpha   90.00
_cell.angle_beta   90.00
_cell.angle_gamma   90.00
#
_symmetry.space_group_name_H-M   'P 1'
#
loop_
_entity.id
_entity.type
_entity.pdbx_description
1 polymer ?
#
loop_
_entity_poly.entity_id
_entity_poly.type
_entity_poly.pdbx_seq_one_letter_code
_entity_poly.pdbx_strand_id
1 'polypeptide(L)'
;MSHLEYDTIRIITLNVAQSVSLDYYDSLSLEMLKSSKKHIDELEQFGKVKISKKNLLKLIGKIKNIKNSIIDNLYILDDPNIVWDNEELEKINKQLKETFDINPRFKDLDYRLRIVEENLVLFTDLLQHRESSRLEWIIIILILVEILNVFLGDSLKKAFDWIGK
;
A
#
# COMPACT_ATOMS: atom_id res chain seq x y z
N MET A 1 41.61 1.92 -25.51
CA MET A 1 40.69 1.36 -24.52
C MET A 1 40.14 0.06 -25.10
N SER A 2 40.42 -1.07 -24.46
CA SER A 2 39.92 -2.38 -24.92
C SER A 2 38.42 -2.51 -24.62
N HIS A 3 37.69 -3.33 -25.38
CA HIS A 3 36.26 -3.57 -25.14
C HIS A 3 35.97 -4.03 -23.69
N LEU A 4 36.83 -4.89 -23.13
CA LEU A 4 36.78 -5.36 -21.74
C LEU A 4 36.84 -4.23 -20.69
N GLU A 5 37.60 -3.17 -20.94
CA GLU A 5 37.76 -2.04 -20.02
C GLU A 5 36.45 -1.23 -19.92
N TYR A 6 35.76 -1.03 -21.05
CA TYR A 6 34.48 -0.34 -21.09
C TYR A 6 33.38 -1.14 -20.36
N ASP A 7 33.32 -2.44 -20.60
CA ASP A 7 32.30 -3.31 -19.99
C ASP A 7 32.47 -3.41 -18.48
N THR A 8 33.72 -3.43 -18.00
CA THR A 8 34.03 -3.40 -16.57
C THR A 8 33.55 -2.09 -15.92
N ILE A 9 33.85 -0.93 -16.53
CA ILE A 9 33.38 0.38 -16.04
C ILE A 9 31.84 0.42 -16.00
N ARG A 10 31.18 -0.16 -17.00
CA ARG A 10 29.72 -0.24 -17.06
C ARG A 10 29.14 -1.05 -15.89
N ILE A 11 29.72 -2.21 -15.58
CA ILE A 11 29.29 -3.05 -14.45
C ILE A 11 29.52 -2.34 -13.11
N ILE A 12 30.67 -1.68 -12.93
CA ILE A 12 30.95 -0.89 -11.72
C ILE A 12 29.93 0.22 -11.56
N THR A 13 29.71 1.01 -12.62
CA THR A 13 28.77 2.15 -12.60
C THR A 13 27.35 1.68 -12.30
N LEU A 14 26.92 0.55 -12.87
CA LEU A 14 25.60 -0.03 -12.61
C LEU A 14 25.43 -0.40 -11.13
N ASN A 15 26.39 -1.13 -10.55
CA ASN A 15 26.31 -1.55 -9.15
C ASN A 15 26.33 -0.36 -8.18
N VAL A 16 27.12 0.67 -8.49
CA VAL A 16 27.13 1.92 -7.71
C VAL A 16 25.77 2.64 -7.81
N ALA A 17 25.19 2.74 -9.01
CA ALA A 17 23.87 3.33 -9.20
C ALA A 17 22.76 2.56 -8.47
N GLN A 18 22.84 1.23 -8.47
CA GLN A 18 21.93 0.36 -7.70
C GLN A 18 22.04 0.63 -6.20
N SER A 19 23.26 0.73 -5.66
CA SER A 19 23.50 1.01 -4.24
C SER A 19 22.87 2.34 -3.79
N VAL A 20 23.11 3.42 -4.56
CA VAL A 20 22.54 4.76 -4.28
C VAL A 20 21.02 4.76 -4.43
N SER A 21 20.49 4.05 -5.44
CA SER A 21 19.04 3.94 -5.64
C SER A 21 18.39 3.22 -4.46
N LEU A 22 19.01 2.14 -3.95
CA LEU A 22 18.53 1.44 -2.76
C LEU A 22 18.49 2.35 -1.54
N ASP A 23 19.48 3.23 -1.31
CA ASP A 23 19.43 4.22 -0.21
C ASP A 23 18.19 5.12 -0.30
N TYR A 24 17.89 5.59 -1.51
CA TYR A 24 16.73 6.44 -1.75
C TYR A 24 15.41 5.71 -1.49
N TYR A 25 15.23 4.50 -2.05
CA TYR A 25 14.01 3.74 -1.86
C TYR A 25 13.85 3.25 -0.41
N ASP A 26 14.95 2.96 0.26
CA ASP A 26 14.92 2.57 1.67
C ASP A 26 14.37 3.70 2.54
N SER A 27 14.84 4.93 2.31
CA SER A 27 14.33 6.14 2.96
C SER A 27 12.83 6.34 2.74
N LEU A 28 12.36 6.14 1.50
CA LEU A 28 10.93 6.20 1.20
C LEU A 28 10.12 5.10 1.90
N SER A 29 10.66 3.88 1.96
CA SER A 29 10.00 2.75 2.64
C SER A 29 9.86 2.98 4.14
N LEU A 30 10.87 3.57 4.77
CA LEU A 30 10.85 3.93 6.19
C LEU A 30 9.82 5.03 6.48
N GLU A 31 9.72 6.05 5.62
CA GLU A 31 8.68 7.08 5.73
C GLU A 31 7.27 6.46 5.67
N MET A 32 7.06 5.56 4.71
CA MET A 32 5.79 4.86 4.53
C MET A 32 5.45 3.96 5.71
N LEU A 33 6.42 3.20 6.23
CA LEU A 33 6.27 2.35 7.41
C LEU A 33 5.93 3.15 8.66
N LYS A 34 6.60 4.30 8.85
CA LYS A 34 6.28 5.21 9.96
C LYS A 34 4.87 5.77 9.83
N SER A 35 4.46 6.16 8.62
CA SER A 35 3.11 6.65 8.36
C SER A 35 2.03 5.58 8.60
N SER A 36 2.26 4.33 8.18
CA SER A 36 1.30 3.24 8.44
C SER A 36 1.25 2.88 9.92
N LYS A 37 2.41 2.86 10.60
CA LYS A 37 2.49 2.57 12.03
C LYS A 37 1.69 3.57 12.86
N LYS A 38 1.73 4.86 12.54
CA LYS A 38 0.90 5.87 13.20
C LYS A 38 -0.59 5.49 13.21
N HIS A 39 -1.09 4.94 12.11
CA HIS A 39 -2.48 4.50 11.99
C HIS A 39 -2.78 3.18 12.73
N ILE A 40 -1.77 2.30 12.85
CA ILE A 40 -1.86 1.12 13.72
C ILE A 40 -1.92 1.54 15.19
N ASP A 41 -1.10 2.49 15.62
CA ASP A 41 -1.13 3.01 16.99
C ASP A 41 -2.50 3.67 17.31
N GLU A 42 -3.10 4.37 16.34
CA GLU A 42 -4.47 4.89 16.45
C GLU A 42 -5.51 3.77 16.60
N LEU A 43 -5.36 2.67 15.85
CA LEU A 43 -6.24 1.51 15.92
C LEU A 43 -6.13 0.82 17.29
N GLU A 44 -4.92 0.64 17.81
CA GLU A 44 -4.66 0.08 19.14
C GLU A 44 -5.31 0.93 20.24
N GLN A 45 -5.10 2.24 20.21
CA GLN A 45 -5.56 3.13 21.29
C GLN A 45 -7.06 3.42 21.25
N PHE A 46 -7.65 3.54 20.05
CA PHE A 46 -9.02 4.03 19.90
C PHE A 46 -9.99 3.02 19.25
N GLY A 47 -9.51 1.85 18.84
CA GLY A 47 -10.30 0.87 18.08
C GLY A 47 -10.73 1.37 16.69
N LYS A 48 -10.10 2.45 16.19
CA LYS A 48 -10.45 3.04 14.88
C LYS A 48 -9.26 3.75 14.25
N VAL A 49 -9.15 3.63 12.93
CA VAL A 49 -8.15 4.35 12.13
C VAL A 49 -8.70 5.72 11.71
N LYS A 50 -7.94 6.80 11.94
CA LYS A 50 -8.34 8.17 11.57
C LYS A 50 -7.79 8.57 10.20
N ILE A 51 -8.06 7.77 9.17
CA ILE A 51 -7.71 8.07 7.77
C ILE A 51 -8.96 8.23 6.91
N SER A 52 -8.95 9.21 5.99
CA SER A 52 -10.01 9.36 4.99
C SER A 52 -9.80 8.38 3.84
N LYS A 53 -10.90 7.91 3.21
CA LYS A 53 -10.83 7.04 2.02
C LYS A 53 -9.95 7.62 0.92
N LYS A 54 -10.05 8.94 0.68
CA LYS A 54 -9.22 9.65 -0.32
C LYS A 54 -7.72 9.57 0.02
N ASN A 55 -7.35 9.81 1.28
CA ASN A 55 -5.94 9.78 1.68
C ASN A 55 -5.40 8.34 1.69
N LEU A 56 -6.23 7.36 2.08
CA LEU A 56 -5.86 5.94 2.00
C LEU A 56 -5.55 5.52 0.56
N LEU A 57 -6.42 5.86 -0.39
CA LEU A 57 -6.20 5.57 -1.81
C LEU A 57 -4.94 6.26 -2.36
N LYS A 58 -4.62 7.48 -1.91
CA LYS A 58 -3.36 8.16 -2.26
C LYS A 58 -2.13 7.41 -1.73
N LEU A 59 -2.18 6.88 -0.49
CA LEU A 59 -1.08 6.08 0.07
C LEU A 59 -0.91 4.77 -0.69
N ILE A 60 -2.02 4.09 -1.03
CA ILE A 60 -2.01 2.89 -1.89
C ILE A 60 -1.36 3.21 -3.25
N GLY A 61 -1.73 4.32 -3.89
CA GLY A 61 -1.09 4.76 -5.12
C GLY A 61 0.41 5.05 -4.95
N LYS A 62 0.81 5.73 -3.87
CA LYS A 62 2.21 6.05 -3.57
C LYS A 62 3.05 4.77 -3.45
N ILE A 63 2.61 3.77 -2.69
CA ILE A 63 3.36 2.52 -2.55
C ILE A 63 3.43 1.72 -3.86
N LYS A 64 2.34 1.68 -4.64
CA LYS A 64 2.35 1.02 -5.96
C LYS A 64 3.33 1.69 -6.91
N ASN A 65 3.36 3.02 -6.95
CA ASN A 65 4.34 3.75 -7.75
C ASN A 65 5.77 3.47 -7.30
N ILE A 66 6.04 3.42 -6.00
CA ILE A 66 7.37 3.07 -5.47
C ILE A 66 7.80 1.68 -5.94
N LYS A 67 6.95 0.65 -5.79
CA LYS A 67 7.28 -0.71 -6.24
C LYS A 67 7.54 -0.77 -7.75
N ASN A 68 6.72 -0.10 -8.56
CA ASN A 68 6.93 -0.01 -10.00
C ASN A 68 8.26 0.68 -10.32
N SER A 69 8.57 1.81 -9.69
CA SER A 69 9.84 2.51 -9.90
C SER A 69 11.06 1.67 -9.50
N ILE A 70 10.96 0.85 -8.45
CA ILE A 70 12.03 -0.08 -8.09
C ILE A 70 12.22 -1.13 -9.21
N ILE A 71 11.14 -1.73 -9.69
CA ILE A 71 11.19 -2.73 -10.78
C ILE A 71 11.79 -2.14 -12.05
N ASP A 72 11.34 -0.94 -12.44
CA ASP A 72 11.76 -0.29 -13.68
C ASP A 72 13.22 0.18 -13.66
N ASN A 73 13.73 0.61 -12.49
CA ASN A 73 15.03 1.31 -12.44
C ASN A 73 16.17 0.48 -11.85
N LEU A 74 15.91 -0.50 -10.99
CA LEU A 74 17.00 -1.16 -10.26
C LEU A 74 17.57 -2.36 -11.00
N TYR A 75 16.79 -3.03 -11.88
CA TYR A 75 17.21 -4.28 -12.54
C TYR A 75 17.86 -5.28 -11.57
N ILE A 76 17.50 -5.25 -10.29
CA ILE A 76 18.17 -6.06 -9.25
C ILE A 76 17.79 -7.53 -9.34
N LEU A 77 16.63 -7.82 -9.95
CA LEU A 77 16.08 -9.16 -10.04
C LEU A 77 16.87 -10.06 -10.99
N ASP A 78 17.55 -9.48 -12.00
CA ASP A 78 18.28 -10.21 -13.02
C ASP A 78 19.70 -9.67 -13.18
N ASP A 79 20.66 -10.55 -13.47
CA ASP A 79 22.01 -10.13 -13.80
C ASP A 79 22.08 -9.55 -15.23
N PRO A 80 22.88 -8.48 -15.47
CA PRO A 80 22.98 -7.87 -16.79
C PRO A 80 23.45 -8.90 -17.84
N ASN A 81 22.79 -8.98 -19.01
CA ASN A 81 23.13 -9.97 -20.05
C ASN A 81 24.64 -10.08 -20.36
N ILE A 82 25.39 -8.98 -20.29
CA ILE A 82 26.83 -8.95 -20.56
C ILE A 82 27.67 -9.80 -19.60
N VAL A 83 27.19 -10.10 -18.39
CA VAL A 83 27.90 -10.95 -17.45
C VAL A 83 27.72 -12.44 -17.73
N TRP A 84 26.71 -12.83 -18.52
CA TRP A 84 26.40 -14.24 -18.79
C TRP A 84 27.45 -14.90 -19.69
N ASP A 85 28.05 -14.13 -20.59
CA ASP A 85 29.04 -14.60 -21.56
C ASP A 85 30.49 -14.37 -21.09
N ASN A 86 30.69 -13.78 -19.90
CA ASN A 86 32.02 -13.39 -19.41
C ASN A 86 32.17 -13.63 -17.90
N GLU A 87 32.92 -14.69 -17.55
CA GLU A 87 33.21 -15.12 -16.18
C GLU A 87 33.90 -14.05 -15.32
N GLU A 88 34.77 -13.22 -15.91
CA GLU A 88 35.43 -12.13 -15.18
C GLU A 88 34.43 -11.05 -14.77
N LEU A 89 33.55 -10.64 -15.69
CA LEU A 89 32.50 -9.66 -15.41
C LEU A 89 31.45 -10.19 -14.43
N GLU A 90 31.10 -11.48 -14.51
CA GLU A 90 30.24 -12.15 -13.54
C GLU A 90 30.84 -12.07 -12.13
N LYS A 91 32.11 -12.42 -11.99
CA LYS A 91 32.82 -12.37 -10.71
C LYS A 91 32.86 -10.97 -10.13
N ILE A 92 33.18 -9.96 -10.95
CA ILE A 92 33.20 -8.55 -10.54
C ILE A 92 31.80 -8.10 -10.08
N ASN A 93 30.77 -8.37 -10.88
CA ASN A 93 29.39 -8.01 -10.55
C ASN A 93 28.95 -8.65 -9.23
N LYS A 94 29.23 -9.94 -9.04
CA LYS A 94 28.91 -10.65 -7.79
C LYS A 94 29.62 -10.05 -6.58
N GLN A 95 30.93 -9.79 -6.67
CA GLN A 95 31.70 -9.18 -5.59
C GLN A 95 31.19 -7.76 -5.25
N LEU A 96 30.79 -6.97 -6.24
CA LEU A 96 30.21 -5.64 -6.01
C LEU A 96 28.83 -5.74 -5.35
N LYS A 97 27.96 -6.66 -5.82
CA LYS A 97 26.64 -6.90 -5.19
C LYS A 97 26.77 -7.34 -3.74
N GLU A 98 27.75 -8.17 -3.42
CA GLU A 98 28.07 -8.57 -2.04
C GLU A 98 28.63 -7.39 -1.24
N THR A 99 29.57 -6.61 -1.78
CA THR A 99 30.20 -5.48 -1.09
C THR A 99 29.19 -4.36 -0.77
N PHE A 100 28.24 -4.10 -1.66
CA PHE A 100 27.21 -3.08 -1.46
C PHE A 100 25.93 -3.62 -0.81
N ASP A 101 25.90 -4.91 -0.45
CA ASP A 101 24.74 -5.56 0.15
C ASP A 101 23.46 -5.40 -0.68
N ILE A 102 23.56 -5.38 -2.02
CA ILE A 102 22.45 -5.05 -2.93
C ILE A 102 21.25 -5.97 -2.68
N ASN A 103 21.48 -7.28 -2.68
CA ASN A 103 20.44 -8.29 -2.49
C ASN A 103 19.79 -8.27 -1.09
N PRO A 104 20.55 -8.32 0.02
CA PRO A 104 19.95 -8.25 1.35
C PRO A 104 19.22 -6.94 1.61
N ARG A 105 19.75 -5.79 1.15
CA ARG A 105 19.07 -4.48 1.28
C ARG A 105 17.77 -4.43 0.49
N PHE A 106 17.76 -4.93 -0.73
CA PHE A 106 16.54 -5.05 -1.53
C PHE A 106 15.48 -5.93 -0.84
N LYS A 107 15.90 -7.05 -0.24
CA LYS A 107 14.99 -7.95 0.48
C LYS A 107 14.35 -7.28 1.70
N ASP A 108 15.12 -6.52 2.46
CA ASP A 108 14.63 -5.78 3.63
C ASP A 108 13.68 -4.63 3.22
N LEU A 109 14.02 -3.91 2.15
CA LEU A 109 13.14 -2.94 1.50
C LEU A 109 11.81 -3.56 1.05
N ASP A 110 11.83 -4.68 0.31
CA ASP A 110 10.61 -5.35 -0.15
C ASP A 110 9.74 -5.82 1.03
N TYR A 111 10.37 -6.37 2.07
CA TYR A 111 9.69 -6.76 3.30
C TYR A 111 8.99 -5.58 3.98
N ARG A 112 9.68 -4.44 4.16
CA ARG A 112 9.07 -3.21 4.70
C ARG A 112 7.87 -2.74 3.88
N LEU A 113 8.00 -2.70 2.55
CA LEU A 113 6.90 -2.29 1.68
C LEU A 113 5.71 -3.26 1.77
N ARG A 114 5.96 -4.56 1.92
CA ARG A 114 4.90 -5.56 2.11
C ARG A 114 4.11 -5.34 3.39
N ILE A 115 4.78 -5.06 4.52
CA ILE A 115 4.10 -4.71 5.77
C ILE A 115 3.21 -3.48 5.60
N VAL A 116 3.70 -2.45 4.89
CA VAL A 116 2.89 -1.26 4.60
C VAL A 116 1.66 -1.63 3.76
N GLU A 117 1.84 -2.43 2.71
CA GLU A 117 0.75 -2.90 1.85
C GLU A 117 -0.31 -3.68 2.64
N GLU A 118 0.10 -4.61 3.50
CA GLU A 118 -0.77 -5.37 4.41
C GLU A 118 -1.57 -4.45 5.35
N ASN A 119 -0.92 -3.44 5.94
CA ASN A 119 -1.61 -2.44 6.76
C ASN A 119 -2.65 -1.64 5.97
N LEU A 120 -2.34 -1.24 4.73
CA LEU A 120 -3.27 -0.47 3.89
C LEU A 120 -4.48 -1.32 3.44
N VAL A 121 -4.29 -2.62 3.24
CA VAL A 121 -5.40 -3.57 2.99
C VAL A 121 -6.31 -3.63 4.21
N LEU A 122 -5.74 -3.86 5.40
CA LEU A 122 -6.51 -3.84 6.65
C LEU A 122 -7.31 -2.54 6.83
N PHE A 123 -6.69 -1.38 6.57
CA PHE A 123 -7.39 -0.10 6.68
C PHE A 123 -8.53 0.04 5.68
N THR A 124 -8.38 -0.54 4.48
CA THR A 124 -9.43 -0.55 3.47
C THR A 124 -10.63 -1.35 3.95
N ASP A 125 -10.39 -2.55 4.50
CA ASP A 125 -11.44 -3.43 5.01
C ASP A 125 -12.20 -2.77 6.17
N LEU A 126 -11.48 -2.15 7.12
CA LEU A 126 -12.08 -1.40 8.23
C LEU A 126 -12.96 -0.23 7.75
N LEU A 127 -12.51 0.51 6.72
CA LEU A 127 -13.31 1.59 6.15
C LEU A 127 -14.55 1.07 5.41
N GLN A 128 -14.43 -0.03 4.67
CA GLN A 128 -15.56 -0.64 3.96
C GLN A 128 -16.63 -1.14 4.93
N HIS A 129 -16.23 -1.82 6.02
CA HIS A 129 -17.17 -2.23 7.07
C HIS A 129 -17.91 -1.04 7.67
N ARG A 130 -17.22 0.08 7.93
CA ARG A 130 -17.87 1.29 8.46
C ARG A 130 -18.90 1.89 7.49
N GLU A 131 -18.61 1.95 6.19
CA GLU A 131 -19.58 2.43 5.20
C GLU A 131 -20.77 1.48 5.06
N SER A 132 -20.54 0.16 5.09
CA SER A 132 -21.60 -0.85 5.06
C SER A 132 -22.57 -0.69 6.22
N SER A 133 -22.06 -0.53 7.45
CA SER A 133 -22.91 -0.32 8.64
C SER A 133 -23.73 0.97 8.56
N ARG A 134 -23.23 2.03 7.90
CA ARG A 134 -24.02 3.26 7.72
C ARG A 134 -25.22 3.04 6.81
N LEU A 135 -25.05 2.30 5.72
CA LEU A 135 -26.16 1.98 4.81
C LEU A 135 -27.20 1.10 5.50
N GLU A 136 -26.75 0.15 6.32
CA GLU A 136 -27.64 -0.68 7.14
C GLU A 136 -28.52 0.19 8.08
N TRP A 137 -27.92 1.15 8.79
CA TRP A 137 -28.67 2.07 9.64
C TRP A 137 -29.66 2.94 8.87
N ILE A 138 -29.29 3.42 7.68
CA ILE A 138 -30.21 4.17 6.81
C ILE A 138 -31.42 3.31 6.44
N ILE A 139 -31.21 2.04 6.06
CA ILE A 139 -32.29 1.11 5.72
C ILE A 139 -33.19 0.86 6.93
N ILE A 140 -32.62 0.60 8.12
CA ILE A 140 -33.40 0.40 9.35
C ILE A 140 -34.28 1.64 9.65
N ILE A 141 -33.72 2.84 9.55
CA ILE A 141 -34.48 4.09 9.80
C ILE A 141 -35.60 4.26 8.77
N LEU A 142 -35.35 3.99 7.49
CA LEU A 142 -36.37 4.09 6.44
C LEU A 142 -37.54 3.12 6.69
N ILE A 143 -37.24 1.88 7.11
CA ILE A 143 -38.26 0.88 7.47
C ILE A 143 -39.05 1.33 8.70
N LEU A 144 -38.39 1.87 9.73
CA LEU A 144 -39.06 2.37 10.93
C LEU A 144 -40.03 3.53 10.61
N VAL A 145 -39.61 4.46 9.75
CA VAL A 145 -40.48 5.57 9.29
C VAL A 145 -41.70 5.04 8.56
N GLU A 146 -41.54 4.05 7.67
CA GLU A 146 -42.64 3.42 6.95
C GLU A 146 -43.66 2.78 7.91
N ILE A 147 -43.18 2.00 8.87
CA ILE A 147 -44.03 1.34 9.87
C ILE A 147 -44.81 2.37 10.70
N LEU A 148 -44.15 3.45 11.13
CA LEU A 148 -44.80 4.53 11.87
C LEU A 148 -45.88 5.23 11.03
N ASN A 149 -45.61 5.48 9.75
CA ASN A 149 -46.56 6.11 8.86
C ASN A 149 -47.82 5.26 8.65
N VAL A 150 -47.64 3.95 8.41
CA VAL A 150 -48.76 2.99 8.29
C VAL A 150 -49.58 2.96 9.59
N PHE A 151 -48.92 2.85 10.74
CA PHE A 151 -49.60 2.76 12.03
C PHE A 151 -50.35 4.04 12.42
N LEU A 152 -49.77 5.22 12.14
CA LEU A 152 -50.41 6.51 12.37
C LEU A 152 -51.60 6.72 11.43
N GLY A 153 -51.45 6.36 10.15
CA GLY A 153 -52.52 6.42 9.16
C GLY A 153 -53.73 5.58 9.57
N ASP A 154 -53.50 4.33 10.00
CA ASP A 154 -54.56 3.44 10.47
C ASP A 154 -55.22 3.93 11.76
N SER A 155 -54.43 4.51 12.67
CA SER A 155 -54.94 5.05 13.94
C SER A 155 -55.78 6.31 13.75
N LEU A 156 -55.35 7.23 12.86
CA LEU A 156 -56.11 8.43 12.51
C LEU A 156 -57.42 8.09 11.82
N LYS A 157 -57.42 7.10 10.93
CA LYS A 157 -58.62 6.65 10.22
C LYS A 157 -59.66 6.08 11.20
N LYS A 158 -59.22 5.24 12.15
CA LYS A 158 -60.09 4.72 13.21
C LYS A 158 -60.66 5.80 14.13
N ALA A 159 -59.85 6.80 14.49
CA ALA A 159 -60.30 7.91 15.33
C ALA A 159 -61.34 8.80 14.62
N PHE A 160 -61.15 9.05 13.32
CA PHE A 160 -62.09 9.83 12.52
C PHE A 160 -63.43 9.09 12.33
N ASP A 161 -63.38 7.78 12.06
CA ASP A 161 -64.58 6.94 11.93
C ASP A 161 -65.41 6.86 13.24
N TRP A 162 -64.77 7.00 14.41
CA TRP A 162 -65.44 7.04 15.71
C TRP A 162 -66.13 8.38 15.99
N ILE A 163 -65.54 9.51 15.55
CA ILE A 163 -66.11 10.86 15.73
C ILE A 163 -67.26 11.11 14.73
N GLY A 164 -67.22 10.47 13.56
CA GLY A 164 -68.24 10.61 12.51
C GLY A 164 -69.52 9.79 12.70
N LYS A 165 -69.64 9.03 13.80
CA LYS A 165 -70.80 8.18 14.14
C LYS A 165 -71.51 8.70 15.37
#